data_AF-A0A444L622-F1
#
_entry.id   AF-A0A444L622-F1
#
_cell.length_a   1.000
_cell.length_b   1.000
_cell.length_c   1.000
_cell.angle_alpha   90.00
_cell.angle_beta   90.00
_cell.angle_gamma   90.00
#
_symmetry.space_group_name_H-M   'P 1'
#
loop_
_entity.id
_entity.type
_entity.pdbx_description
1 polymer ?
#
loop_
_entity_poly.entity_id
_entity_poly.type
_entity_poly.pdbx_seq_one_letter_code
_entity_poly.pdbx_strand_id
1 'polypeptide(L)'
;MANVKGILPVFRRFYFILAVFSLSTYLLSMALAIAFVCFPNAFPGSLNLDSIESYAIPGLVLDQGCMPLLFLLMILAFIFAFIVSGISPPNLYRSSVAFLKGEDSAYGMNFLLLMPLFCSASFFAFFVVHFLEESAGVPVGGVVFQDLFEELLLSSYSVFAEELVFRMLPVLVPVAFYLIVSTREEAMGIREALLALLKPKFFIISKRGRAGIPRRLVAALVVSSSLIFAYAHIASGAWGAGKFLTAFIAGLILGFTAFNYGFESSILIHWFYNAYWPSLALASEFPPPLGWLYSGIFYYTMISGALILAFLPSIFRPSGSSPGHLQTS
;
A
#
# COMPACT_ATOMS: atom_id res chain seq x y z
N MET A 1 -13.95 25.75 23.94
CA MET A 1 -13.46 24.44 23.47
C MET A 1 -14.66 23.52 23.27
N ALA A 2 -15.13 23.39 22.03
CA ALA A 2 -16.30 22.57 21.71
C ALA A 2 -16.05 21.09 22.07
N ASN A 3 -17.13 20.38 22.40
CA ASN A 3 -17.15 19.06 23.02
C ASN A 3 -16.55 17.95 22.13
N VAL A 4 -15.21 17.87 22.06
CA VAL A 4 -14.44 16.89 21.25
C VAL A 4 -14.82 15.44 21.58
N LYS A 5 -15.32 15.18 22.80
CA LYS A 5 -15.72 13.83 23.24
C LYS A 5 -16.92 13.28 22.45
N GLY A 6 -17.81 14.13 21.93
CA GLY A 6 -18.98 13.70 21.14
C GLY A 6 -18.66 13.41 19.67
N ILE A 7 -17.58 14.00 19.13
CA ILE A 7 -17.24 13.93 17.69
C ILE A 7 -16.51 12.63 17.35
N LEU A 8 -15.69 12.12 18.27
CA LEU A 8 -14.82 10.96 18.01
C LEU A 8 -15.58 9.66 17.69
N PRO A 9 -16.68 9.29 18.38
CA PRO A 9 -17.47 8.10 18.02
C PRO A 9 -18.14 8.21 16.64
N VAL A 10 -18.62 9.40 16.28
CA VAL A 10 -19.23 9.67 14.96
C VAL A 10 -18.17 9.51 13.87
N PHE A 11 -17.00 10.09 14.07
CA PHE A 11 -15.89 9.97 13.15
C PHE A 11 -15.44 8.51 12.96
N ARG A 12 -15.31 7.73 14.04
CA ARG A 12 -14.94 6.31 13.96
C ARG A 12 -15.93 5.50 13.11
N ARG A 13 -17.23 5.70 13.31
CA ARG A 13 -18.25 5.04 12.47
C ARG A 13 -18.17 5.48 11.02
N PHE A 14 -18.00 6.78 10.79
CA PHE A 14 -17.82 7.32 9.44
C PHE A 14 -16.60 6.70 8.74
N TYR A 15 -15.42 6.73 9.38
CA TYR A 15 -14.22 6.11 8.85
C TYR A 15 -14.39 4.61 8.61
N PHE A 16 -15.06 3.89 9.51
CA PHE A 16 -15.29 2.45 9.34
C PHE A 16 -16.12 2.16 8.08
N ILE A 17 -17.18 2.94 7.82
CA ILE A 17 -17.97 2.82 6.60
C ILE A 17 -17.12 3.10 5.36
N LEU A 18 -16.28 4.15 5.41
CA LEU A 18 -15.33 4.44 4.33
C LEU A 18 -14.38 3.26 4.10
N ALA A 19 -13.80 2.72 5.18
CA ALA A 19 -12.85 1.63 5.08
C ALA A 19 -13.50 0.38 4.47
N VAL A 20 -14.71 0.03 4.89
CA VAL A 20 -15.47 -1.10 4.31
C VAL A 20 -15.72 -0.89 2.83
N PHE A 21 -16.21 0.29 2.43
CA PHE A 21 -16.45 0.60 1.02
C PHE A 21 -15.16 0.53 0.19
N SER A 22 -14.06 1.10 0.69
CA SER A 22 -12.75 1.04 0.02
C SER A 22 -12.25 -0.40 -0.15
N LEU A 23 -12.39 -1.24 0.89
CA LEU A 23 -12.01 -2.65 0.79
C LEU A 23 -12.87 -3.40 -0.24
N SER A 24 -14.16 -3.06 -0.37
CA SER A 24 -15.01 -3.61 -1.42
C SER A 24 -14.56 -3.19 -2.82
N THR A 25 -14.13 -1.94 -3.02
CA THR A 25 -13.60 -1.51 -4.33
C THR A 25 -12.26 -2.16 -4.65
N TYR A 26 -11.43 -2.45 -3.64
CA TYR A 26 -10.18 -3.21 -3.84
C TYR A 26 -10.46 -4.63 -4.34
N LEU A 27 -11.42 -5.33 -3.72
CA LEU A 27 -11.83 -6.66 -4.16
C LEU A 27 -12.44 -6.64 -5.57
N LEU A 28 -13.25 -5.63 -5.88
CA LEU A 28 -13.79 -5.43 -7.22
C LEU A 28 -12.68 -5.24 -8.25
N SER A 29 -11.69 -4.39 -7.97
CA SER A 29 -10.54 -4.14 -8.84
C SER A 29 -9.77 -5.44 -9.15
N MET A 30 -9.49 -6.26 -8.13
CA MET A 30 -8.87 -7.58 -8.34
C MET A 30 -9.75 -8.53 -9.16
N ALA A 31 -11.07 -8.51 -8.95
CA ALA A 31 -12.01 -9.33 -9.71
C ALA A 31 -12.10 -8.92 -11.19
N LEU A 32 -12.08 -7.61 -11.49
CA LEU A 32 -12.03 -7.09 -12.84
C LEU A 32 -10.74 -7.51 -13.55
N ALA A 33 -9.59 -7.43 -12.87
CA ALA A 33 -8.31 -7.87 -13.41
C ALA A 33 -8.31 -9.38 -13.77
N ILE A 34 -8.90 -10.24 -12.91
CA ILE A 34 -9.07 -11.67 -13.23
C ILE A 34 -10.01 -11.85 -14.42
N ALA A 35 -11.14 -11.16 -14.42
CA ALA A 35 -12.12 -11.27 -15.49
C ALA A 35 -11.53 -10.88 -16.85
N PHE A 36 -10.67 -9.86 -16.89
CA PHE A 36 -9.97 -9.44 -18.10
C PHE A 36 -9.09 -10.54 -18.69
N VAL A 37 -8.34 -11.26 -17.86
CA VAL A 37 -7.49 -12.38 -18.31
C VAL A 37 -8.31 -13.60 -18.70
N CYS A 38 -9.34 -13.94 -17.92
CA CYS A 38 -10.13 -15.14 -18.13
C CYS A 38 -11.16 -15.01 -19.26
N PHE A 39 -11.64 -13.79 -19.52
CA PHE A 39 -12.70 -13.50 -20.48
C PHE A 39 -12.32 -12.30 -21.37
N PRO A 40 -11.22 -12.36 -22.12
CA PRO A 40 -10.73 -11.21 -22.88
C PRO A 40 -11.75 -10.70 -23.91
N ASN A 41 -12.55 -11.59 -24.49
CA ASN A 41 -13.62 -11.24 -25.44
C ASN A 41 -14.81 -10.51 -24.79
N ALA A 42 -14.91 -10.50 -23.45
CA ALA A 42 -15.94 -9.75 -22.73
C ALA A 42 -15.59 -8.27 -22.59
N PHE A 43 -14.35 -7.88 -22.92
CA PHE A 43 -13.87 -6.51 -22.88
C PHE A 43 -13.71 -5.99 -24.32
N PRO A 44 -14.27 -4.81 -24.64
CA PRO A 44 -14.10 -4.16 -25.95
C PRO A 44 -12.64 -3.96 -26.37
N GLY A 45 -11.73 -3.79 -25.42
CA GLY A 45 -10.28 -3.83 -25.64
C GLY A 45 -9.79 -5.28 -25.72
N SER A 46 -9.39 -5.72 -26.91
CA SER A 46 -8.72 -7.02 -27.09
C SER A 46 -7.39 -7.05 -26.37
N LEU A 47 -7.02 -8.18 -25.75
CA LEU A 47 -5.64 -8.48 -25.37
C LEU A 47 -4.77 -8.38 -26.62
N ASN A 48 -4.00 -7.29 -26.73
CA ASN A 48 -2.98 -7.16 -27.75
C ASN A 48 -1.67 -7.70 -27.16
N LEU A 49 -1.21 -8.85 -27.64
CA LEU A 49 0.06 -9.43 -27.19
C LEU A 49 1.24 -8.94 -28.05
N ASP A 50 0.94 -8.37 -29.22
CA ASP A 50 1.94 -7.88 -30.17
C ASP A 50 2.57 -6.55 -29.71
N SER A 51 1.90 -5.81 -28.83
CA SER A 51 2.38 -4.58 -28.19
C SER A 51 3.44 -4.82 -27.12
N ILE A 52 3.52 -6.05 -26.60
CA ILE A 52 4.55 -6.44 -25.64
C ILE A 52 5.80 -6.77 -26.45
N GLU A 53 6.51 -5.73 -26.88
CA GLU A 53 7.92 -5.84 -27.21
C GLU A 53 8.61 -6.54 -26.04
N SER A 54 9.60 -7.38 -26.33
CA SER A 54 10.25 -8.26 -25.36
C SER A 54 10.78 -7.47 -24.16
N TYR A 55 9.92 -7.26 -23.15
CA TYR A 55 10.31 -6.57 -21.95
C TYR A 55 11.21 -7.51 -21.19
N ALA A 56 12.51 -7.26 -21.33
CA ALA A 56 13.51 -7.81 -20.45
C ALA A 56 13.24 -7.24 -19.06
N ILE A 57 12.49 -7.98 -18.25
CA ILE A 57 12.92 -8.16 -16.87
C ILE A 57 14.43 -8.43 -16.97
N PRO A 58 15.33 -7.65 -16.36
CA PRO A 58 16.75 -7.83 -16.55
C PRO A 58 17.15 -9.31 -16.37
N GLY A 59 17.42 -10.01 -17.49
CA GLY A 59 17.76 -11.43 -17.52
C GLY A 59 16.63 -12.45 -17.73
N LEU A 60 15.34 -12.08 -17.84
CA LEU A 60 14.23 -13.00 -18.12
C LEU A 60 13.47 -12.59 -19.39
N VAL A 61 13.73 -13.28 -20.50
CA VAL A 61 12.93 -13.19 -21.72
C VAL A 61 11.80 -14.20 -21.57
N LEU A 62 10.57 -13.71 -21.38
CA LEU A 62 9.37 -14.55 -21.36
C LEU A 62 8.74 -14.56 -22.75
N ASP A 63 8.24 -15.73 -23.15
CA ASP A 63 7.43 -15.86 -24.35
C ASP A 63 6.14 -15.04 -24.20
N GLN A 64 5.69 -14.38 -25.27
CA GLN A 64 4.49 -13.54 -25.28
C GLN A 64 3.25 -14.33 -24.84
N GLY A 65 3.18 -15.62 -25.19
CA GLY A 65 2.11 -16.52 -24.76
C GLY A 65 2.02 -16.73 -23.24
N CYS A 66 3.10 -16.46 -22.49
CA CYS A 66 3.11 -16.60 -21.02
C CYS A 66 2.67 -15.33 -20.27
N MET A 67 2.53 -14.19 -20.95
CA MET A 67 2.24 -12.90 -20.29
C MET A 67 0.89 -12.88 -19.54
N PRO A 68 -0.22 -13.41 -20.08
CA PRO A 68 -1.48 -13.49 -19.34
C PRO A 68 -1.37 -14.37 -18.09
N LEU A 69 -0.61 -15.47 -18.15
CA LEU A 69 -0.36 -16.33 -16.99
C LEU A 69 0.47 -15.60 -15.93
N LEU A 70 1.52 -14.89 -16.33
CA LEU A 70 2.31 -14.06 -15.41
C LEU A 70 1.43 -13.02 -14.72
N PHE A 71 0.60 -12.31 -15.47
CA PHE A 71 -0.33 -11.33 -14.91
C PHE A 71 -1.32 -11.98 -13.92
N LEU A 72 -1.87 -13.14 -14.26
CA LEU A 72 -2.74 -13.90 -13.36
C LEU A 72 -2.02 -14.27 -12.06
N LEU A 73 -0.77 -14.75 -12.13
CA LEU A 73 0.03 -15.07 -10.95
C LEU A 73 0.27 -13.83 -10.06
N MET A 74 0.49 -12.66 -10.66
CA MET A 74 0.62 -11.40 -9.93
C MET A 74 -0.68 -10.99 -9.23
N ILE A 75 -1.83 -11.12 -9.90
CA ILE A 75 -3.13 -10.86 -9.26
C ILE A 75 -3.38 -11.81 -8.09
N LEU A 76 -3.07 -13.11 -8.26
CA LEU A 76 -3.17 -14.10 -7.19
C LEU A 76 -2.24 -13.76 -6.02
N ALA A 77 -1.06 -13.22 -6.29
CA ALA A 77 -0.15 -12.74 -5.24
C ALA A 77 -0.70 -11.50 -4.51
N PHE A 78 -1.39 -10.57 -5.18
CA PHE A 78 -2.09 -9.47 -4.51
C PHE A 78 -3.25 -9.95 -3.64
N ILE A 79 -4.03 -10.93 -4.12
CA ILE A 79 -5.10 -11.56 -3.33
C ILE A 79 -4.51 -12.26 -2.10
N PHE A 80 -3.42 -13.00 -2.28
CA PHE A 80 -2.71 -13.64 -1.18
C PHE A 80 -2.24 -12.60 -0.15
N ALA A 81 -1.63 -11.49 -0.59
CA ALA A 81 -1.23 -10.39 0.29
C ALA A 81 -2.42 -9.79 1.06
N PHE A 82 -3.56 -9.61 0.37
CA PHE A 82 -4.80 -9.13 0.98
C PHE A 82 -5.30 -10.08 2.07
N ILE A 83 -5.39 -11.38 1.77
CA ILE A 83 -5.82 -12.41 2.74
C ILE A 83 -4.86 -12.46 3.94
N VAL A 84 -3.56 -12.55 3.70
CA VAL A 84 -2.52 -12.58 4.76
C VAL A 84 -2.62 -11.35 5.64
N SER A 85 -2.77 -10.17 5.06
CA SER A 85 -2.98 -8.93 5.82
C SER A 85 -4.24 -8.99 6.68
N GLY A 86 -5.36 -9.49 6.13
CA GLY A 86 -6.63 -9.58 6.86
C GLY A 86 -6.60 -10.55 8.05
N ILE A 87 -5.88 -11.67 7.95
CA ILE A 87 -5.76 -12.66 9.04
C ILE A 87 -4.61 -12.36 10.02
N SER A 88 -3.69 -11.46 9.66
CA SER A 88 -2.55 -11.09 10.50
C SER A 88 -3.01 -10.51 11.84
N PRO A 89 -2.39 -10.86 12.98
CA PRO A 89 -2.83 -10.37 14.29
C PRO A 89 -2.65 -8.85 14.50
N PRO A 90 -3.56 -8.18 15.22
CA PRO A 90 -4.95 -8.58 15.37
C PRO A 90 -5.63 -8.64 14.00
N ASN A 91 -6.45 -9.68 13.78
CA ASN A 91 -7.15 -9.84 12.50
C ASN A 91 -8.15 -8.69 12.24
N LEU A 92 -8.58 -8.55 10.99
CA LEU A 92 -9.47 -7.47 10.56
C LEU A 92 -10.77 -7.42 11.38
N TYR A 93 -11.38 -8.57 11.68
CA TYR A 93 -12.62 -8.61 12.46
C TYR A 93 -12.42 -8.06 13.88
N ARG A 94 -11.42 -8.56 14.61
CA ARG A 94 -11.11 -8.09 15.97
C ARG A 94 -10.77 -6.60 15.99
N SER A 95 -9.96 -6.16 15.03
CA SER A 95 -9.59 -4.75 14.89
C SER A 95 -10.80 -3.86 14.59
N SER A 96 -11.71 -4.32 13.75
CA SER A 96 -12.95 -3.60 13.42
C SER A 96 -13.83 -3.41 14.65
N VAL A 97 -14.02 -4.48 15.44
CA VAL A 97 -14.82 -4.43 16.67
C VAL A 97 -14.18 -3.49 17.69
N ALA A 98 -12.88 -3.64 17.96
CA ALA A 98 -12.16 -2.82 18.92
C ALA A 98 -12.13 -1.34 18.52
N PHE A 99 -11.95 -1.04 17.22
CA PHE A 99 -12.00 0.31 16.68
C PHE A 99 -13.37 0.98 16.89
N LEU A 100 -14.46 0.26 16.60
CA LEU A 100 -15.83 0.78 16.77
C LEU A 100 -16.20 0.99 18.25
N LYS A 101 -15.70 0.12 19.14
CA LYS A 101 -15.85 0.28 20.60
C LYS A 101 -14.94 1.36 21.17
N GLY A 102 -13.87 1.70 20.46
CA GLY A 102 -12.93 2.71 20.88
C GLY A 102 -11.86 2.25 21.86
N GLU A 103 -11.62 0.94 21.90
CA GLU A 103 -10.70 0.26 22.83
C GLU A 103 -9.25 0.35 22.35
N ASP A 104 -9.03 0.42 21.03
CA ASP A 104 -7.69 0.40 20.43
C ASP A 104 -7.20 1.78 19.96
N SER A 105 -5.88 1.98 20.12
CA SER A 105 -5.16 3.03 19.41
C SER A 105 -4.92 2.62 17.96
N ALA A 106 -4.89 3.59 17.03
CA ALA A 106 -4.77 3.31 15.60
C ALA A 106 -3.54 2.46 15.22
N TYR A 107 -2.46 2.52 16.00
CA TYR A 107 -1.21 1.79 15.77
C TYR A 107 -1.23 0.30 16.11
N GLY A 108 -2.32 -0.18 16.74
CA GLY A 108 -2.55 -1.59 17.05
C GLY A 108 -3.50 -2.29 16.07
N MET A 109 -4.08 -1.57 15.12
CA MET A 109 -5.13 -2.12 14.25
C MET A 109 -4.57 -2.94 13.09
N ASN A 110 -5.38 -3.86 12.59
CA ASN A 110 -5.12 -4.58 11.35
C ASN A 110 -4.84 -3.61 10.20
N PHE A 111 -3.88 -3.97 9.35
CA PHE A 111 -3.47 -3.12 8.24
C PHE A 111 -4.60 -2.88 7.22
N LEU A 112 -5.46 -3.85 6.92
CA LEU A 112 -6.57 -3.62 5.98
C LEU A 112 -7.55 -2.57 6.48
N LEU A 113 -7.72 -2.43 7.79
CA LEU A 113 -8.54 -1.35 8.36
C LEU A 113 -7.88 0.02 8.19
N LEU A 114 -6.55 0.08 8.10
CA LEU A 114 -5.75 1.31 7.95
C LEU A 114 -5.39 1.64 6.51
N MET A 115 -5.38 0.66 5.62
CA MET A 115 -4.98 0.83 4.23
C MET A 115 -5.80 1.94 3.54
N PRO A 116 -7.13 2.04 3.69
CA PRO A 116 -7.91 3.14 3.13
C PRO A 116 -7.48 4.53 3.63
N LEU A 117 -7.02 4.64 4.89
CA LEU A 117 -6.46 5.87 5.43
C LEU A 117 -5.18 6.25 4.68
N PHE A 118 -4.23 5.32 4.57
CA PHE A 118 -2.98 5.57 3.87
C PHE A 118 -3.22 5.91 2.41
N CYS A 119 -3.93 5.03 1.69
CA CYS A 119 -4.18 5.15 0.25
C CYS A 119 -4.97 6.39 -0.11
N SER A 120 -6.09 6.68 0.56
CA SER A 120 -6.92 7.83 0.18
C SER A 120 -6.25 9.16 0.53
N ALA A 121 -5.64 9.25 1.72
CA ALA A 121 -4.98 10.48 2.16
C ALA A 121 -3.76 10.82 1.29
N SER A 122 -2.92 9.82 0.99
CA SER A 122 -1.76 10.02 0.12
C SER A 122 -2.18 10.30 -1.31
N PHE A 123 -3.19 9.61 -1.85
CA PHE A 123 -3.67 9.83 -3.21
C PHE A 123 -4.15 11.27 -3.42
N PHE A 124 -4.97 11.78 -2.48
CA PHE A 124 -5.37 13.18 -2.49
C PHE A 124 -4.17 14.14 -2.38
N ALA A 125 -3.23 13.87 -1.46
CA ALA A 125 -2.05 14.69 -1.30
C ALA A 125 -1.17 14.70 -2.58
N PHE A 126 -1.00 13.55 -3.24
CA PHE A 126 -0.24 13.43 -4.48
C PHE A 126 -0.90 14.20 -5.60
N PHE A 127 -2.23 14.09 -5.73
CA PHE A 127 -2.98 14.88 -6.70
C PHE A 127 -2.77 16.39 -6.51
N VAL A 128 -2.86 16.88 -5.26
CA VAL A 128 -2.62 18.30 -4.95
C VAL A 128 -1.18 18.71 -5.28
N VAL A 129 -0.19 17.90 -4.90
CA VAL A 129 1.22 18.18 -5.20
C VAL A 129 1.46 18.21 -6.70
N HIS A 130 1.01 17.20 -7.44
CA HIS A 130 1.16 17.15 -8.91
C HIS A 130 0.50 18.35 -9.58
N PHE A 131 -0.71 18.72 -9.14
CA PHE A 131 -1.38 19.92 -9.64
C PHE A 131 -0.54 21.19 -9.42
N LEU A 132 0.07 21.35 -8.24
CA LEU A 132 0.92 22.49 -7.92
C LEU A 132 2.23 22.50 -8.70
N GLU A 133 2.89 21.35 -8.84
CA GLU A 133 4.14 21.20 -9.60
C GLU A 133 3.91 21.53 -11.08
N GLU A 134 2.89 20.95 -11.72
CA GLU A 134 2.54 21.23 -13.12
C GLU A 134 2.15 22.70 -13.31
N SER A 135 1.39 23.27 -12.37
CA SER A 135 1.04 24.71 -12.39
C SER A 135 2.25 25.62 -12.25
N ALA A 136 3.31 25.14 -11.58
CA ALA A 136 4.59 25.84 -11.46
C ALA A 136 5.54 25.56 -12.64
N GLY A 137 5.12 24.79 -13.65
CA GLY A 137 5.93 24.41 -14.80
C GLY A 137 6.97 23.32 -14.51
N VAL A 138 6.82 22.58 -13.41
CA VAL A 138 7.67 21.43 -13.07
C VAL A 138 6.96 20.15 -13.53
N PRO A 139 7.41 19.51 -14.61
CA PRO A 139 6.71 18.36 -15.17
C PRO A 139 6.81 17.16 -14.22
N VAL A 140 5.67 16.49 -14.01
CA VAL A 140 5.57 15.22 -13.29
C VAL A 140 5.88 14.06 -14.24
N GLY A 141 5.48 14.17 -15.52
CA GLY A 141 5.68 13.12 -16.53
C GLY A 141 4.82 11.88 -16.28
N GLY A 142 5.17 10.78 -16.95
CA GLY A 142 4.43 9.52 -16.85
C GLY A 142 4.94 8.48 -17.83
N VAL A 143 4.66 7.21 -17.52
CA VAL A 143 4.89 6.11 -18.44
C VAL A 143 3.77 6.12 -19.49
N VAL A 144 4.14 5.99 -20.76
CA VAL A 144 3.19 5.84 -21.86
C VAL A 144 3.10 4.35 -22.18
N PHE A 145 1.89 3.81 -22.12
CA PHE A 145 1.59 2.43 -22.50
C PHE A 145 0.87 2.42 -23.85
N GLN A 146 1.09 1.37 -24.64
CA GLN A 146 0.43 1.18 -25.93
C GLN A 146 -1.03 0.77 -25.77
N ASP A 147 -1.32 -0.06 -24.76
CA ASP A 147 -2.67 -0.51 -24.44
C ASP A 147 -2.85 -0.83 -22.95
N LEU A 148 -4.10 -1.11 -22.57
CA LEU A 148 -4.50 -1.34 -21.19
C LEU A 148 -3.93 -2.65 -20.61
N PHE A 149 -3.70 -3.67 -21.43
CA PHE A 149 -3.08 -4.91 -20.95
C PHE A 149 -1.61 -4.69 -20.62
N GLU A 150 -0.89 -3.97 -21.48
CA GLU A 150 0.49 -3.56 -21.20
C GLU A 150 0.57 -2.74 -19.91
N GLU A 151 -0.31 -1.74 -19.74
CA GLU A 151 -0.39 -0.94 -18.51
C GLU A 151 -0.63 -1.83 -17.28
N LEU A 152 -1.61 -2.73 -17.33
CA LEU A 152 -1.94 -3.65 -16.23
C LEU A 152 -0.78 -4.58 -15.88
N LEU A 153 -0.16 -5.19 -16.90
CA LEU A 153 0.93 -6.14 -16.74
C LEU A 153 2.17 -5.45 -16.15
N LEU A 154 2.64 -4.37 -16.78
CA LEU A 154 3.86 -3.68 -16.38
C LEU A 154 3.69 -2.96 -15.04
N SER A 155 2.53 -2.34 -14.81
CA SER A 155 2.25 -1.71 -13.52
C SER A 155 2.14 -2.74 -12.41
N SER A 156 1.57 -3.93 -12.64
CA SER A 156 1.54 -5.00 -11.65
C SER A 156 2.93 -5.59 -11.41
N TYR A 157 3.73 -5.76 -12.46
CA TYR A 157 5.10 -6.25 -12.35
C TYR A 157 5.98 -5.29 -11.56
N SER A 158 5.88 -3.98 -11.84
CA SER A 158 6.65 -2.94 -11.15
C SER A 158 6.46 -3.01 -9.63
N VAL A 159 5.25 -3.31 -9.14
CA VAL A 159 4.98 -3.49 -7.71
C VAL A 159 5.93 -4.52 -7.10
N PHE A 160 6.05 -5.71 -7.68
CA PHE A 160 6.91 -6.75 -7.11
C PHE A 160 8.39 -6.42 -7.27
N ALA A 161 8.80 -5.94 -8.45
CA ALA A 161 10.19 -5.61 -8.74
C ALA A 161 10.70 -4.49 -7.82
N GLU A 162 9.95 -3.40 -7.71
CA GLU A 162 10.33 -2.24 -6.92
C GLU A 162 10.24 -2.53 -5.42
N GLU A 163 9.26 -3.29 -4.94
CA GLU A 163 9.20 -3.66 -3.52
C GLU A 163 10.33 -4.61 -3.13
N LEU A 164 10.77 -5.49 -4.03
CA LEU A 164 11.97 -6.31 -3.81
C LEU A 164 13.22 -5.42 -3.71
N VAL A 165 13.43 -4.53 -4.68
CA VAL A 165 14.64 -3.70 -4.80
C VAL A 165 14.70 -2.60 -3.74
N PHE A 166 13.57 -1.97 -3.41
CA PHE A 166 13.52 -0.79 -2.54
C PHE A 166 12.94 -1.07 -1.14
N ARG A 167 12.32 -2.22 -0.86
CA ARG A 167 11.90 -2.56 0.51
C ARG A 167 12.59 -3.80 1.04
N MET A 168 12.48 -4.91 0.32
CA MET A 168 13.02 -6.17 0.81
C MET A 168 14.52 -6.07 1.04
N LEU A 169 15.28 -5.70 0.00
CA LEU A 169 16.74 -5.67 0.06
C LEU A 169 17.31 -4.57 0.97
N PRO A 170 16.92 -3.28 0.87
CA PRO A 170 17.58 -2.22 1.64
C PRO A 170 16.97 -1.98 3.02
N VAL A 171 15.76 -2.49 3.30
CA VAL A 171 15.08 -2.30 4.60
C VAL A 171 14.90 -3.62 5.33
N LEU A 172 14.12 -4.55 4.79
CA LEU A 172 13.69 -5.73 5.53
C LEU A 172 14.82 -6.72 5.77
N VAL A 173 15.71 -6.97 4.79
CA VAL A 173 16.86 -7.86 4.96
C VAL A 173 17.83 -7.35 6.04
N PRO A 174 18.28 -6.07 6.04
CA PRO A 174 19.11 -5.53 7.11
C PRO A 174 18.42 -5.56 8.48
N VAL A 175 17.11 -5.25 8.52
CA VAL A 175 16.32 -5.32 9.76
C VAL A 175 16.27 -6.76 10.29
N ALA A 176 15.98 -7.72 9.42
CA ALA A 176 15.92 -9.14 9.78
C ALA A 176 17.27 -9.62 10.29
N PHE A 177 18.36 -9.32 9.56
CA PHE A 177 19.71 -9.65 9.96
C PHE A 177 20.04 -9.10 11.35
N TYR A 178 19.75 -7.81 11.59
CA TYR A 178 19.95 -7.19 12.90
C TYR A 178 19.14 -7.91 13.99
N LEU A 179 17.85 -8.18 13.75
CA LEU A 179 16.97 -8.85 14.72
C LEU A 179 17.49 -10.25 15.05
N ILE A 180 17.88 -11.03 14.04
CA ILE A 180 18.40 -12.38 14.19
C ILE A 180 19.67 -12.37 15.06
N VAL A 181 20.64 -11.54 14.70
CA VAL A 181 21.91 -11.42 15.44
C VAL A 181 21.69 -10.91 16.87
N SER A 182 20.79 -9.95 17.06
CA SER A 182 20.52 -9.36 18.38
C SER A 182 19.80 -10.29 19.35
N THR A 183 19.05 -11.27 18.85
CA THR A 183 18.28 -12.20 19.70
C THR A 183 19.16 -13.27 20.36
N ARG A 184 20.37 -13.54 19.82
CA ARG A 184 21.37 -14.50 20.35
C ARG A 184 20.83 -15.91 20.62
N GLU A 185 19.82 -16.37 19.89
CA GLU A 185 19.35 -17.76 19.97
C GLU A 185 20.24 -18.67 19.12
N GLU A 186 20.76 -19.75 19.72
CA GLU A 186 21.71 -20.67 19.08
C GLU A 186 21.13 -21.42 17.87
N ALA A 187 19.80 -21.58 17.79
CA ALA A 187 19.12 -22.22 16.67
C ALA A 187 17.84 -21.47 16.32
N MET A 188 17.89 -20.66 15.26
CA MET A 188 16.70 -20.03 14.70
C MET A 188 16.10 -20.90 13.59
N GLY A 189 14.82 -21.26 13.72
CA GLY A 189 14.08 -21.97 12.69
C GLY A 189 13.78 -21.08 11.48
N ILE A 190 13.50 -21.72 10.33
CA ILE A 190 13.14 -21.03 9.09
C ILE A 190 11.89 -20.14 9.26
N ARG A 191 10.94 -20.56 10.11
CA ARG A 191 9.73 -19.80 10.40
C ARG A 191 10.05 -18.48 11.10
N GLU A 192 10.96 -18.51 12.08
CA GLU A 192 11.39 -17.34 12.83
C GLU A 192 12.18 -16.39 11.93
N ALA A 193 13.04 -16.92 11.05
CA ALA A 193 13.76 -16.12 10.06
C ALA A 193 12.82 -15.44 9.07
N LEU A 194 11.82 -16.17 8.54
CA LEU A 194 10.79 -15.61 7.67
C LEU A 194 9.93 -14.57 8.39
N LEU A 195 9.63 -14.77 9.69
CA LEU A 195 8.89 -13.78 10.47
C LEU A 195 9.73 -12.52 10.70
N ALA A 196 11.02 -12.65 10.99
CA ALA A 196 11.94 -11.52 11.14
C ALA A 196 12.08 -10.72 9.84
N LEU A 197 12.08 -11.40 8.68
CA LEU A 197 12.15 -10.80 7.36
C LEU A 197 10.83 -10.15 6.93
N LEU A 198 9.75 -10.93 6.89
CA LEU A 198 8.49 -10.50 6.30
C LEU A 198 7.64 -9.68 7.26
N LYS A 199 7.80 -9.85 8.58
CA LYS A 199 6.98 -9.21 9.61
C LYS A 199 7.81 -8.80 10.84
N PRO A 200 8.79 -7.87 10.70
CA PRO A 200 9.76 -7.56 11.75
C PRO A 200 9.14 -7.18 13.10
N LYS A 201 8.08 -6.35 13.10
CA LYS A 201 7.39 -5.93 14.32
C LYS A 201 6.73 -7.11 15.05
N PHE A 202 6.19 -8.08 14.31
CA PHE A 202 5.61 -9.30 14.87
C PHE A 202 6.65 -10.21 15.49
N PHE A 203 7.83 -10.29 14.87
CA PHE A 203 8.98 -10.98 15.45
C PHE A 203 9.41 -10.35 16.79
N ILE A 204 9.50 -9.02 16.85
CA ILE A 204 9.83 -8.29 18.10
C ILE A 204 8.81 -8.59 19.21
N ILE A 205 7.52 -8.57 18.87
CA ILE A 205 6.43 -8.86 19.82
C ILE A 205 6.49 -10.33 20.27
N SER A 206 6.72 -11.28 19.36
CA SER A 206 6.76 -12.70 19.69
C SER A 206 7.92 -13.05 20.63
N LYS A 207 9.04 -12.32 20.54
CA LYS A 207 10.18 -12.42 21.46
C LYS A 207 9.99 -11.62 22.76
N ARG A 208 8.78 -11.09 23.04
CA ARG A 208 8.43 -10.33 24.25
C ARG A 208 9.42 -9.21 24.57
N GLY A 209 9.92 -8.51 23.53
CA GLY A 209 10.87 -7.41 23.68
C GLY A 209 12.33 -7.82 23.96
N ARG A 210 12.65 -9.13 23.99
CA ARG A 210 14.04 -9.61 24.04
C ARG A 210 14.81 -9.32 22.75
N ALA A 211 14.08 -9.17 21.65
CA ALA A 211 14.58 -8.60 20.41
C ALA A 211 14.08 -7.16 20.30
N GLY A 212 14.93 -6.24 19.88
CA GLY A 212 14.56 -4.84 19.68
C GLY A 212 15.48 -4.22 18.65
N ILE A 213 14.96 -3.29 17.85
CA ILE A 213 15.73 -2.58 16.83
C ILE A 213 15.72 -1.08 17.11
N PRO A 214 16.86 -0.37 16.98
CA PRO A 214 16.89 1.07 17.17
C PRO A 214 15.96 1.77 16.16
N ARG A 215 15.02 2.58 16.66
CA ARG A 215 14.08 3.33 15.80
C ARG A 215 14.80 4.20 14.77
N ARG A 216 15.96 4.77 15.15
CA ARG A 216 16.80 5.58 14.26
C ARG A 216 17.38 4.77 13.10
N LEU A 217 17.72 3.50 13.32
CA LEU A 217 18.21 2.61 12.26
C LEU A 217 17.09 2.34 11.24
N VAL A 218 15.91 1.94 11.71
CA VAL A 218 14.75 1.71 10.84
C VAL A 218 14.40 2.98 10.05
N ALA A 219 14.35 4.13 10.73
CA ALA A 219 14.08 5.42 10.09
C ALA A 219 15.14 5.76 9.03
N ALA A 220 16.42 5.56 9.32
CA ALA A 220 17.49 5.80 8.36
C ALA A 220 17.35 4.90 7.12
N LEU A 221 17.13 3.59 7.30
CA LEU A 221 16.94 2.66 6.18
C LEU A 221 15.73 3.03 5.32
N VAL A 222 14.60 3.36 5.95
CA VAL A 222 13.38 3.78 5.25
C VAL A 222 13.59 5.08 4.48
N VAL A 223 14.17 6.11 5.12
CA VAL A 223 14.42 7.41 4.48
C VAL A 223 15.41 7.26 3.32
N SER A 224 16.53 6.59 3.53
CA SER A 224 17.53 6.35 2.49
C SER A 224 16.94 5.59 1.30
N SER A 225 16.20 4.51 1.56
CA SER A 225 15.55 3.76 0.48
C SER A 225 14.48 4.59 -0.24
N SER A 226 13.74 5.44 0.46
CA SER A 226 12.73 6.30 -0.14
C SER A 226 13.34 7.37 -1.04
N LEU A 227 14.51 7.92 -0.67
CA LEU A 227 15.27 8.85 -1.52
C LEU A 227 15.76 8.16 -2.79
N ILE A 228 16.32 6.95 -2.66
CA ILE A 228 16.78 6.17 -3.81
C ILE A 228 15.61 5.82 -4.73
N PHE A 229 14.47 5.41 -4.16
CA PHE A 229 13.23 5.13 -4.89
C PHE A 229 12.74 6.36 -5.69
N ALA A 230 12.69 7.53 -5.05
CA ALA A 230 12.29 8.78 -5.69
C ALA A 230 13.26 9.20 -6.79
N TYR A 231 14.56 9.05 -6.56
CA TYR A 231 15.58 9.33 -7.56
C TYR A 231 15.48 8.38 -8.75
N ALA A 232 15.26 7.08 -8.52
CA ALA A 232 15.12 6.09 -9.58
C ALA A 232 13.96 6.41 -10.54
N HIS A 233 12.87 6.99 -10.03
CA HIS A 233 11.75 7.42 -10.87
C HIS A 233 12.13 8.54 -11.85
N ILE A 234 12.99 9.47 -11.43
CA ILE A 234 13.50 10.53 -12.33
C ILE A 234 14.55 9.94 -13.27
N ALA A 235 15.46 9.13 -12.73
CA ALA A 235 16.58 8.57 -13.47
C ALA A 235 16.15 7.58 -14.56
N SER A 236 14.94 7.01 -14.48
CA SER A 236 14.39 6.16 -15.54
C SER A 236 14.04 6.94 -16.81
N GLY A 237 13.91 8.27 -16.74
CA GLY A 237 13.50 9.13 -17.85
C GLY A 237 12.00 9.12 -18.13
N ALA A 238 11.21 8.25 -17.49
CA ALA A 238 9.75 8.22 -17.65
C ALA A 238 9.05 9.30 -16.83
N TRP A 239 9.62 9.70 -15.70
CA TRP A 239 9.05 10.72 -14.82
C TRP A 239 9.92 11.99 -14.80
N GLY A 240 9.24 13.13 -14.69
CA GLY A 240 9.88 14.43 -14.53
C GLY A 240 10.21 14.74 -13.06
N ALA A 241 10.87 15.89 -12.85
CA ALA A 241 11.30 16.33 -11.52
C ALA A 241 10.13 16.49 -10.53
N GLY A 242 8.93 16.85 -11.00
CA GLY A 242 7.73 17.02 -10.18
C GLY A 242 7.27 15.72 -9.50
N LYS A 243 7.71 14.56 -9.99
CA LYS A 243 7.42 13.26 -9.37
C LYS A 243 8.19 13.04 -8.07
N PHE A 244 9.36 13.68 -7.88
CA PHE A 244 10.30 13.40 -6.78
C PHE A 244 9.61 13.36 -5.42
N LEU A 245 8.89 14.44 -5.07
CA LEU A 245 8.31 14.60 -3.74
C LEU A 245 7.26 13.53 -3.47
N THR A 246 6.37 13.28 -4.43
CA THR A 246 5.33 12.25 -4.28
C THR A 246 5.91 10.84 -4.24
N ALA A 247 6.93 10.52 -5.05
CA ALA A 247 7.62 9.24 -5.00
C ALA A 247 8.36 9.06 -3.67
N PHE A 248 8.99 10.10 -3.15
CA PHE A 248 9.66 10.08 -1.85
C PHE A 248 8.65 9.81 -0.72
N ILE A 249 7.53 10.53 -0.69
CA ILE A 249 6.47 10.33 0.31
C ILE A 249 5.85 8.93 0.19
N ALA A 250 5.57 8.46 -1.03
CA ALA A 250 5.12 7.10 -1.28
C ALA A 250 6.12 6.09 -0.72
N GLY A 251 7.43 6.32 -0.94
CA GLY A 251 8.48 5.47 -0.42
C GLY A 251 8.51 5.41 1.11
N LEU A 252 8.29 6.54 1.78
CA LEU A 252 8.22 6.60 3.24
C LEU A 252 7.01 5.81 3.76
N ILE A 253 5.85 5.94 3.11
CA ILE A 253 4.63 5.21 3.48
C ILE A 253 4.87 3.71 3.32
N LEU A 254 5.38 3.28 2.16
CA LEU A 254 5.69 1.88 1.86
C LEU A 254 6.70 1.28 2.84
N GLY A 255 7.81 1.97 3.11
CA GLY A 255 8.80 1.52 4.08
C GLY A 255 8.26 1.47 5.51
N PHE A 256 7.44 2.44 5.90
CA PHE A 256 6.77 2.44 7.20
C PHE A 256 5.82 1.25 7.35
N THR A 257 4.99 0.97 6.35
CA THR A 257 4.02 -0.13 6.43
C THR A 257 4.70 -1.49 6.34
N ALA A 258 5.69 -1.65 5.46
CA ALA A 258 6.53 -2.85 5.36
C ALA A 258 7.08 -3.28 6.73
N PHE A 259 7.65 -2.34 7.50
CA PHE A 259 8.21 -2.62 8.82
C PHE A 259 7.13 -2.89 9.87
N ASN A 260 6.05 -2.10 9.89
CA ASN A 260 5.06 -2.12 10.97
C ASN A 260 3.99 -3.20 10.81
N TYR A 261 3.62 -3.56 9.60
CA TYR A 261 2.51 -4.46 9.30
C TYR A 261 2.94 -5.71 8.52
N GLY A 262 4.03 -5.59 7.75
CA GLY A 262 4.66 -6.69 7.03
C GLY A 262 4.88 -6.37 5.55
N PHE A 263 5.71 -7.15 4.87
CA PHE A 263 6.04 -6.94 3.46
C PHE A 263 4.79 -6.89 2.58
N GLU A 264 3.79 -7.73 2.86
CA GLU A 264 2.54 -7.77 2.12
C GLU A 264 1.74 -6.46 2.21
N SER A 265 1.87 -5.71 3.30
CA SER A 265 1.19 -4.41 3.44
C SER A 265 1.76 -3.34 2.49
N SER A 266 3.07 -3.44 2.21
CA SER A 266 3.75 -2.56 1.26
C SER A 266 3.35 -2.90 -0.17
N ILE A 267 3.31 -4.21 -0.48
CA ILE A 267 2.78 -4.72 -1.77
C ILE A 267 1.36 -4.19 -2.03
N LEU A 268 0.47 -4.22 -1.04
CA LEU A 268 -0.92 -3.74 -1.23
C LEU A 268 -1.03 -2.23 -1.45
N ILE A 269 -0.25 -1.41 -0.74
CA ILE A 269 -0.25 0.05 -1.00
C ILE A 269 0.36 0.36 -2.36
N HIS A 270 1.42 -0.33 -2.75
CA HIS A 270 2.04 -0.11 -4.05
C HIS A 270 1.10 -0.57 -5.17
N TRP A 271 0.47 -1.73 -5.02
CA TRP A 271 -0.61 -2.17 -5.90
C TRP A 271 -1.72 -1.12 -6.05
N PHE A 272 -2.12 -0.47 -4.94
CA PHE A 272 -3.09 0.62 -4.99
C PHE A 272 -2.65 1.79 -5.88
N TYR A 273 -1.36 2.15 -5.89
CA TYR A 273 -0.88 3.25 -6.75
C TYR A 273 -0.71 2.84 -8.20
N ASN A 274 -0.27 1.61 -8.48
CA ASN A 274 0.15 1.23 -9.83
C ASN A 274 -0.91 0.42 -10.59
N ALA A 275 -1.55 -0.57 -9.95
CA ALA A 275 -2.37 -1.55 -10.66
C ALA A 275 -3.87 -1.47 -10.32
N TYR A 276 -4.24 -0.91 -9.16
CA TYR A 276 -5.64 -0.77 -8.75
C TYR A 276 -6.46 0.12 -9.68
N TRP A 277 -5.92 1.29 -10.07
CA TRP A 277 -6.62 2.25 -10.91
C TRP A 277 -6.79 1.76 -12.35
N PRO A 278 -5.76 1.22 -13.03
CA PRO A 278 -5.95 0.61 -14.35
C PRO A 278 -6.93 -0.58 -14.31
N SER A 279 -6.90 -1.39 -13.24
CA SER A 279 -7.84 -2.50 -13.08
C SER A 279 -9.28 -2.03 -12.89
N LEU A 280 -9.50 -0.87 -12.27
CA LEU A 280 -10.83 -0.24 -12.21
C LEU A 280 -11.23 0.43 -13.53
N ALA A 281 -10.28 0.92 -14.32
CA ALA A 281 -10.54 1.50 -15.63
C ALA A 281 -11.14 0.47 -16.59
N LEU A 282 -10.91 -0.83 -16.38
CA LEU A 282 -11.64 -1.89 -17.09
C LEU A 282 -13.18 -1.75 -16.97
N ALA A 283 -13.69 -1.15 -15.89
CA ALA A 283 -15.12 -0.89 -15.76
C ALA A 283 -15.64 0.19 -16.73
N SER A 284 -14.79 1.15 -17.15
CA SER A 284 -15.18 2.20 -18.10
C SER A 284 -15.41 1.69 -19.52
N GLU A 285 -14.96 0.47 -19.82
CA GLU A 285 -15.22 -0.19 -21.10
C GLU A 285 -16.69 -0.65 -21.24
N PHE A 286 -17.45 -0.72 -20.14
CA PHE A 286 -18.84 -1.12 -20.16
C PHE A 286 -19.78 0.09 -20.25
N PRO A 287 -20.98 -0.06 -20.86
CA PRO A 287 -22.01 0.96 -20.80
C PRO A 287 -22.41 1.31 -19.34
N PRO A 288 -23.03 2.48 -19.10
CA PRO A 288 -23.61 2.80 -17.80
C PRO A 288 -24.57 1.72 -17.30
N PRO A 289 -24.62 1.44 -15.98
CA PRO A 289 -23.95 2.18 -14.91
C PRO A 289 -22.49 1.77 -14.64
N LEU A 290 -22.02 0.64 -15.17
CA LEU A 290 -20.65 0.15 -14.91
C LEU A 290 -19.58 1.13 -15.41
N GLY A 291 -19.84 1.79 -16.55
CA GLY A 291 -18.94 2.81 -17.09
C GLY A 291 -18.69 4.01 -16.17
N TRP A 292 -19.61 4.30 -15.24
CA TRP A 292 -19.48 5.41 -14.29
C TRP A 292 -18.80 5.02 -12.98
N LEU A 293 -18.54 3.73 -12.79
CA LEU A 293 -18.01 3.20 -11.54
C LEU A 293 -16.61 3.72 -11.25
N TYR A 294 -15.74 3.78 -12.27
CA TYR A 294 -14.39 4.33 -12.16
C TYR A 294 -14.42 5.76 -11.61
N SER A 295 -15.16 6.66 -12.27
CA SER A 295 -15.26 8.07 -11.87
C SER A 295 -15.87 8.21 -10.47
N GLY A 296 -16.91 7.43 -10.16
CA GLY A 296 -17.53 7.43 -8.83
C GLY A 296 -16.54 7.04 -7.73
N ILE A 297 -15.74 5.99 -7.95
CA ILE A 297 -14.70 5.55 -7.03
C ILE A 297 -13.57 6.57 -6.94
N PHE A 298 -13.16 7.19 -8.05
CA PHE A 298 -12.16 8.26 -8.07
C PHE A 298 -12.56 9.43 -7.16
N TYR A 299 -13.75 9.99 -7.37
CA TYR A 299 -14.25 11.09 -6.54
C TYR A 299 -14.41 10.68 -5.07
N TYR A 300 -14.91 9.47 -4.83
CA TYR A 300 -15.00 8.91 -3.50
C TYR A 300 -13.62 8.88 -2.81
N THR A 301 -12.58 8.37 -3.46
CA THR A 301 -11.23 8.28 -2.90
C THR A 301 -10.65 9.66 -2.64
N MET A 302 -10.85 10.61 -3.56
CA MET A 302 -10.41 12.00 -3.39
C MET A 302 -11.08 12.70 -2.21
N ILE A 303 -12.41 12.61 -2.11
CA ILE A 303 -13.18 13.20 -1.00
C ILE A 303 -12.78 12.54 0.33
N SER A 304 -12.66 11.21 0.35
CA SER A 304 -12.23 10.46 1.53
C SER A 304 -10.84 10.89 1.98
N GLY A 305 -9.90 11.05 1.06
CA GLY A 305 -8.55 11.52 1.33
C GLY A 305 -8.51 12.92 1.94
N ALA A 306 -9.26 13.86 1.36
CA ALA A 306 -9.39 15.22 1.88
C ALA A 306 -9.95 15.23 3.32
N LEU A 307 -11.02 14.46 3.56
CA LEU A 307 -11.63 14.35 4.90
C LEU A 307 -10.68 13.70 5.90
N ILE A 308 -10.01 12.61 5.53
CA ILE A 308 -9.04 11.92 6.39
C ILE A 308 -7.92 12.88 6.80
N LEU A 309 -7.36 13.67 5.88
CA LEU A 309 -6.32 14.65 6.20
C LEU A 309 -6.84 15.75 7.11
N ALA A 310 -8.05 16.27 6.87
CA ALA A 310 -8.67 17.29 7.71
C ALA A 310 -8.92 16.82 9.15
N PHE A 311 -9.21 15.52 9.34
CA PHE A 311 -9.51 14.95 10.65
C PHE A 311 -8.37 14.14 11.27
N LEU A 312 -7.22 14.00 10.59
CA LEU A 312 -6.07 13.18 10.99
C LEU A 312 -5.65 13.40 12.47
N PRO A 313 -5.56 14.63 12.99
CA PRO A 313 -5.19 14.87 14.40
C PRO A 313 -6.18 14.27 15.41
N SER A 314 -7.44 14.08 15.01
CA SER A 314 -8.49 13.48 15.85
C SER A 314 -8.41 11.96 15.85
N ILE A 315 -7.88 11.34 14.79
CA ILE A 315 -7.75 9.88 14.63
C ILE A 315 -6.71 9.31 15.61
N PHE A 316 -5.60 10.02 15.79
CA PHE A 316 -4.46 9.55 16.55
C PHE A 316 -4.39 10.06 18.00
N ARG A 317 -5.42 10.76 18.49
CA ARG A 317 -5.48 11.17 19.90
C ARG A 317 -5.71 9.94 20.79
N PRO A 318 -4.82 9.66 21.77
CA PRO A 318 -5.04 8.60 22.73
C PRO A 318 -6.34 8.85 23.52
N SER A 319 -7.26 7.89 23.50
CA SER A 319 -8.43 7.90 24.35
C SER A 319 -8.01 7.53 25.78
N GLY A 320 -7.41 8.47 26.53
CA GLY A 320 -7.24 8.27 27.97
C GLY A 320 -5.97 8.78 28.64
N SER A 321 -5.40 9.94 28.27
CA SER A 321 -4.64 10.68 29.28
C SER A 321 -5.62 11.36 30.24
N SER A 322 -6.23 10.59 31.14
CA SER A 322 -6.73 11.15 32.38
C SER A 322 -5.51 11.74 33.12
N PRO A 323 -5.49 13.03 33.49
CA PRO A 323 -4.46 13.55 34.38
C PRO A 323 -4.70 12.94 35.76
N GLY A 324 -4.09 11.79 36.03
CA GLY A 324 -4.26 11.03 37.25
C GLY A 324 -2.91 10.59 37.82
N HIS A 325 -2.51 11.26 38.90
CA HIS A 325 -1.55 10.84 39.91
C HIS A 325 -0.14 10.40 39.48
N LEU A 326 0.72 11.39 39.21
CA LEU A 326 2.06 11.35 39.79
C LEU A 326 1.95 11.79 41.26
N GLN A 327 1.62 10.86 42.15
CA GLN A 327 2.09 10.97 43.53
C GLN A 327 3.57 10.60 43.50
N THR A 328 4.40 11.61 43.70
CA THR A 328 5.82 11.46 43.98
C THR A 328 5.99 10.81 45.35
N SER A 329 6.57 9.61 45.35
CA SER A 329 7.51 9.14 46.37
C SER A 329 8.67 8.51 45.63
#